data_AF-A0A6G2DGJ2-F1
#
_entry.id   AF-A0A6G2DGJ2-F1
#
_cell.length_a   1.000
_cell.length_b   1.000
_cell.length_c   1.000
_cell.angle_alpha   90.00
_cell.angle_beta   90.00
_cell.angle_gamma   90.00
#
_symmetry.space_group_name_H-M   'P 1'
#
loop_
_entity.id
_entity.type
_entity.pdbx_description
1 polymer ?
#
loop_
_entity_poly.entity_id
_entity_poly.type
_entity_poly.pdbx_seq_one_letter_code
_entity_poly.pdbx_strand_id
1 'polypeptide(L)' 'MNQEELQVAAFEIILHSGNARSEIHEAFAKMREGSFDDAESKLNQSNEII' A
#
# COMPACT_ATOMS: atom_id res chain seq x y z
N MET A 1 6.92 -6.04 24.96
CA MET A 1 7.73 -5.63 23.81
C MET A 1 8.91 -4.83 24.32
N ASN A 2 10.13 -5.23 23.98
CA ASN A 2 11.33 -4.45 24.23
C ASN A 2 11.50 -3.36 23.15
N GLN A 3 12.50 -2.50 23.32
CA GLN A 3 12.74 -1.37 22.41
C GLN A 3 13.08 -1.82 20.98
N GLU A 4 13.80 -2.93 20.81
CA GLU A 4 14.14 -3.48 19.49
C GLU A 4 12.89 -4.04 18.80
N GLU A 5 12.05 -4.79 19.52
CA GLU A 5 10.77 -5.32 19.02
C GLU A 5 9.82 -4.21 18.58
N LEU A 6 9.80 -3.08 19.31
CA LEU A 6 9.03 -1.90 18.92
C LEU A 6 9.57 -1.26 17.64
N GLN A 7 10.88 -1.18 17.47
CA GLN A 7 11.48 -0.62 16.25
C GLN A 7 11.24 -1.51 15.04
N VAL A 8 11.38 -2.84 15.18
CA VAL A 8 11.10 -3.79 14.09
C VAL A 8 9.64 -3.68 13.66
N ALA A 9 8.70 -3.72 14.60
CA ALA A 9 7.28 -3.57 14.30
C ALA A 9 6.98 -2.21 13.62
N ALA A 10 7.60 -1.12 14.07
CA ALA A 10 7.45 0.18 13.44
C ALA A 10 7.98 0.20 11.99
N PHE A 11 9.13 -0.43 11.73
CA PHE A 11 9.67 -0.54 10.38
C PHE A 11 8.79 -1.37 9.46
N GLU A 12 8.25 -2.49 9.94
CA GLU A 12 7.30 -3.31 9.19
C GLU A 12 6.06 -2.50 8.83
N ILE A 13 5.44 -1.81 9.80
CA ILE A 13 4.27 -0.96 9.57
C ILE A 13 4.58 0.13 8.52
N ILE A 14 5.72 0.81 8.65
CA ILE A 14 6.12 1.87 7.71
C ILE A 14 6.32 1.30 6.30
N LEU A 15 6.98 0.16 6.18
CA LEU A 15 7.24 -0.49 4.90
C LEU A 15 5.94 -0.92 4.21
N HIS A 16 5.07 -1.63 4.92
CA HIS A 16 3.77 -2.06 4.40
C HIS A 16 2.90 -0.86 4.01
N SER A 17 2.82 0.16 4.87
CA SER A 17 2.07 1.39 4.58
C SER A 17 2.63 2.16 3.37
N GLY A 18 3.95 2.19 3.20
CA GLY A 18 4.61 2.84 2.07
C GLY A 18 4.32 2.14 0.73
N ASN A 19 4.35 0.80 0.74
CA ASN A 19 4.03 0.00 -0.44
C ASN A 19 2.54 0.13 -0.81
N ALA A 20 1.64 -0.02 0.17
CA ALA A 20 0.21 0.15 -0.04
C ALA A 20 -0.14 1.54 -0.58
N ARG A 21 0.53 2.59 -0.08
CA ARG A 21 0.37 3.96 -0.58
C ARG A 21 0.79 4.12 -2.04
N SER A 22 1.87 3.47 -2.45
CA SER A 22 2.33 3.50 -3.84
C SER A 22 1.29 2.87 -4.78
N GLU A 23 0.76 1.70 -4.41
CA GLU A 23 -0.30 1.01 -5.16
C GLU A 23 -1.58 1.87 -5.30
N ILE A 24 -1.98 2.58 -4.24
CA ILE A 24 -3.12 3.52 -4.29
C ILE A 24 -2.86 4.67 -5.26
N HIS A 25 -1.64 5.22 -5.28
CA HIS A 25 -1.30 6.30 -6.21
C HIS A 25 -1.30 5.83 -7.67
N GLU A 26 -0.88 4.59 -7.92
CA GLU A 26 -1.00 3.95 -9.24
C GLU A 26 -2.46 3.71 -9.63
N ALA A 27 -3.30 3.24 -8.72
CA ALA A 27 -4.74 3.12 -8.94
C ALA A 27 -5.35 4.47 -9.34
N PHE A 28 -5.00 5.55 -8.65
CA PHE A 28 -5.47 6.90 -9.01
C PHE A 28 -4.98 7.36 -10.38
N ALA A 29 -3.78 6.98 -10.81
CA ALA A 29 -3.32 7.27 -12.16
C ALA A 29 -4.18 6.55 -13.20
N LYS A 30 -4.44 5.26 -12.99
CA LYS A 30 -5.32 4.44 -13.84
C LYS A 30 -6.75 4.97 -13.92
N MET A 31 -7.30 5.46 -12.80
CA MET A 31 -8.62 6.11 -12.79
C MET A 31 -8.64 7.38 -13.66
N ARG A 32 -7.58 8.19 -13.64
CA ARG A 32 -7.47 9.39 -14.49
C ARG A 32 -7.38 9.06 -15.97
N GLU A 33 -6.87 7.87 -16.30
CA GLU A 33 -6.79 7.34 -17.67
C GLU A 33 -8.09 6.63 -18.09
N GLY A 34 -9.08 6.51 -17.21
CA GLY A 34 -10.33 5.76 -17.46
C GLY A 34 -10.17 4.24 -17.40
N SER A 35 -9.01 3.74 -16.97
CA SER A 35 -8.72 2.31 -16.81
C SER A 35 -9.21 1.81 -15.45
N PHE A 36 -10.53 1.69 -15.28
CA PHE A 36 -11.14 1.40 -13.99
C PHE A 36 -10.87 -0.03 -13.49
N ASP A 37 -10.83 -1.02 -14.37
CA ASP A 37 -10.54 -2.42 -14.00
C ASP A 37 -9.10 -2.54 -13.43
N ASP A 38 -8.13 -1.89 -14.09
CA ASP A 38 -6.75 -1.82 -13.62
C ASP A 38 -6.65 -1.08 -12.27
N ALA A 39 -7.42 0.00 -12.11
CA ALA A 39 -7.46 0.75 -10.87
C ALA A 39 -8.02 -0.08 -9.71
N GLU A 40 -9.10 -0.84 -9.96
CA GLU A 40 -9.68 -1.75 -8.97
C GLU A 40 -8.69 -2.85 -8.57
N SER A 41 -8.00 -3.46 -9.54
CA SER A 41 -6.95 -4.43 -9.24
C SER A 41 -5.86 -3.85 -8.35
N LYS A 42 -5.45 -2.60 -8.58
CA LYS A 42 -4.43 -1.91 -7.79
C LYS A 42 -4.91 -1.58 -6.37
N LEU A 43 -6.16 -1.20 -6.21
CA LEU A 43 -6.77 -1.01 -4.88
C LEU A 43 -6.84 -2.32 -4.09
N ASN A 44 -7.21 -3.42 -4.74
CA ASN A 44 -7.23 -4.73 -4.11
C ASN A 44 -5.83 -5.19 -3.69
N GLN A 45 -4.82 -4.99 -4.54
CA GLN A 45 -3.41 -5.26 -4.21
C GLN A 45 -2.94 -4.43 -3.01
N SER A 46 -3.27 -3.13 -2.97
CA SER A 46 -2.95 -2.27 -1.82
C SER A 46 -3.54 -2.82 -0.51
N ASN A 47 -4.77 -3.33 -0.57
CA ASN A 47 -5.45 -3.88 0.60
C ASN A 47 -4.88 -5.22 1.06
N GLU A 48 -4.20 -5.99 0.21
CA GLU A 48 -3.49 -7.22 0.62
C GLU A 48 -2.12 -6.92 1.26
N ILE A 49 -1.57 -5.72 1.05
CA ILE A 49 -0.28 -5.30 1.65
C ILE A 49 -0.45 -4.87 3.11
N ILE A 50 -1.64 -4.40 3.49
CA ILE A 50 -2.02 -3.95 4.84
C ILE A 50 -2.61 -5.13 5.62
#